data_AF-A0AAU4CRI3-F1
#
_entry.id   AF-A0AAU4CRI3-F1
#
_cell.length_a   1.000
_cell.length_b   1.000
_cell.length_c   1.000
_cell.angle_alpha   90.00
_cell.angle_beta   90.00
_cell.angle_gamma   90.00
#
_symmetry.space_group_name_H-M   'P 1'
#
loop_
_entity.id
_entity.type
_entity.pdbx_description
1 polymer ?
#
loop_
_entity_poly.entity_id
_entity_poly.type
_entity_poly.pdbx_seq_one_letter_code
_entity_poly.pdbx_strand_id
1 'polypeptide(L)' 'MRRGGTLLLVGHDAANPEHGHGGPQDPRVLYSAEQVADLWRPYADILRAETVGRPVTDAEGGNRTALDALVHAVRI' A
#
# COMPACT_ATOMS: atom_id res chain seq x y z
N MET A 1 17.15 9.58 -0.30
CA MET A 1 17.52 8.80 0.91
C MET A 1 19.00 8.49 0.86
N ARG A 2 19.68 8.41 2.00
CA ARG A 2 21.07 7.91 2.05
C ARG A 2 21.11 6.42 1.66
N ARG A 3 22.24 5.94 1.13
CA ARG A 3 22.46 4.50 0.93
C ARG A 3 22.23 3.76 2.26
N GLY A 4 21.58 2.60 2.21
CA GLY A 4 21.12 1.86 3.38
C GLY A 4 19.91 2.46 4.12
N GLY A 5 19.30 3.53 3.60
CA GLY A 5 18.08 4.12 4.19
C GLY A 5 16.83 3.33 3.82
N THR A 6 15.87 3.27 4.74
CA THR A 6 14.61 2.54 4.56
C THR A 6 13.51 3.42 3.96
N LEU A 7 12.82 2.91 2.94
CA LEU A 7 11.47 3.31 2.57
C LEU A 7 10.49 2.32 3.20
N LEU A 8 9.55 2.83 3.99
CA LEU A 8 8.37 2.08 4.41
C LEU A 8 7.14 2.89 3.95
N LEU A 9 6.37 2.31 3.04
CA LEU A 9 5.12 2.87 2.55
C LEU A 9 3.97 1.97 2.98
N VAL A 10 2.93 2.59 3.52
CA VAL A 10 1.63 1.99 3.81
C VAL A 10 0.58 3.00 3.36
N GLY A 11 -0.32 2.62 2.46
CA GLY A 11 -1.39 3.47 1.97
C GLY A 11 -2.53 2.65 1.40
N HIS A 12 -3.63 3.29 1.01
CA HIS A 12 -4.79 2.59 0.45
C HIS A 12 -4.42 1.87 -0.85
N ASP A 13 -4.75 0.58 -0.94
CA ASP A 13 -4.52 -0.20 -2.15
C ASP A 13 -5.52 0.20 -3.24
N ALA A 14 -5.10 0.19 -4.51
CA ALA A 14 -5.97 0.46 -5.65
C ALA A 14 -7.14 -0.53 -5.79
N ALA A 15 -7.03 -1.74 -5.22
CA ALA A 15 -8.13 -2.70 -5.19
C ALA A 15 -9.22 -2.33 -4.15
N ASN A 16 -8.98 -1.38 -3.25
CA ASN A 16 -9.87 -1.10 -2.14
C ASN A 16 -11.29 -0.65 -2.54
N PRO A 17 -11.51 0.16 -3.60
CA PRO A 17 -12.86 0.53 -4.05
C PRO A 17 -13.72 -0.66 -4.52
N GLU A 18 -13.09 -1.69 -5.10
CA GLU A 18 -13.79 -2.84 -5.67
C GLU A 18 -13.84 -4.05 -4.71
N HIS A 19 -12.79 -4.24 -3.91
CA HIS A 19 -12.57 -5.47 -3.14
C HIS A 19 -12.39 -5.23 -1.64
N GLY A 20 -12.34 -3.98 -1.19
CA GLY A 20 -12.08 -3.61 0.19
C GLY A 20 -13.10 -2.62 0.76
N HIS A 21 -12.65 -1.76 1.65
CA HIS A 21 -13.50 -0.79 2.33
C HIS A 21 -12.78 0.51 2.66
N GLY A 22 -13.48 1.63 2.47
CA GLY A 22 -13.00 2.97 2.78
C GLY A 22 -11.94 3.50 1.80
N GLY A 23 -11.18 4.50 2.26
CA GLY A 23 -10.13 5.14 1.45
C GLY A 23 -10.66 6.07 0.33
N PRO A 24 -9.74 6.78 -0.34
CA PRO A 24 -10.08 7.63 -1.48
C PRO A 24 -10.73 6.85 -2.62
N GLN A 25 -11.66 7.50 -3.32
CA GLN A 25 -12.31 6.95 -4.51
C GLN A 25 -11.69 7.46 -5.82
N ASP A 26 -10.80 8.45 -5.73
CA ASP A 26 -10.12 9.01 -6.89
C ASP A 26 -8.98 8.07 -7.31
N PRO A 27 -9.03 7.44 -8.50
CA PRO A 27 -7.98 6.51 -8.93
C PRO A 27 -6.61 7.17 -9.11
N ARG A 28 -6.54 8.50 -9.22
CA ARG A 28 -5.27 9.24 -9.39
C ARG A 28 -4.41 9.25 -8.13
N VAL A 29 -4.98 8.92 -6.97
CA VAL A 29 -4.26 8.84 -5.68
C VAL A 29 -4.12 7.41 -5.18
N LEU A 30 -4.59 6.43 -5.95
CA LEU A 30 -4.53 5.01 -5.62
C LEU A 30 -3.41 4.32 -6.40
N TYR A 31 -2.79 3.34 -5.77
CA TYR A 31 -1.71 2.55 -6.34
C TYR A 31 -1.69 1.16 -5.68
N SER A 32 -1.15 0.18 -6.40
CA SER A 32 -0.83 -1.14 -5.85
C SER A 32 0.58 -1.15 -5.25
N ALA A 33 0.84 -2.09 -4.35
CA ALA A 33 2.19 -2.31 -3.83
C ALA A 33 3.19 -2.64 -4.94
N GLU A 34 2.78 -3.38 -5.97
CA GLU A 34 3.66 -3.77 -7.09
C GLU A 34 4.05 -2.57 -7.96
N GLN A 35 3.10 -1.67 -8.27
CA GLN A 35 3.41 -0.45 -9.02
C GLN A 35 4.47 0.41 -8.31
N VAL A 36 4.37 0.52 -6.98
CA VAL A 36 5.36 1.24 -6.18
C VAL A 36 6.69 0.48 -6.17
N ALA A 37 6.65 -0.86 -5.99
CA ALA A 37 7.86 -1.68 -6.01
C ALA A 37 8.62 -1.53 -7.33
N ASP A 38 7.96 -1.67 -8.47
CA ASP A 38 8.56 -1.57 -9.79
C ASP A 38 9.25 -0.22 -10.04
N LEU A 39 8.64 0.88 -9.58
CA LEU A 39 9.25 2.19 -9.67
C LEU A 39 10.53 2.30 -8.83
N TRP A 40 10.61 1.58 -7.72
CA TRP A 40 11.72 1.66 -6.77
C TRP A 40 12.83 0.64 -7.00
N ARG A 41 12.57 -0.47 -7.69
CA ARG A 41 13.57 -1.52 -8.02
C ARG A 41 14.90 -0.98 -8.58
N PRO A 42 14.95 0.07 -9.43
CA PRO A 42 16.23 0.61 -9.90
C PRO A 42 17.07 1.31 -8.83
N TYR A 43 16.48 1.65 -7.68
CA TYR A 43 17.09 2.50 -6.65
C TYR A 43 17.16 1.83 -5.28
N ALA A 44 16.47 0.72 -5.06
CA ALA A 44 16.37 0.07 -3.76
C ALA A 44 16.13 -1.44 -3.89
N ASP A 45 16.62 -2.18 -2.90
CA ASP A 45 16.24 -3.57 -2.70
C ASP A 45 14.84 -3.63 -2.09
N ILE A 46 13.89 -4.25 -2.80
CA ILE A 46 12.52 -4.44 -2.33
C ILE A 46 12.49 -5.65 -1.40
N LEU A 47 12.21 -5.43 -0.12
CA LEU A 47 12.13 -6.49 0.90
C LEU A 47 10.72 -7.06 1.05
N ARG A 48 9.69 -6.23 0.82
CA ARG A 48 8.27 -6.63 0.85
C ARG A 48 7.46 -5.70 -0.04
N ALA A 49 6.56 -6.25 -0.85
CA ALA A 49 5.59 -5.53 -1.64
C ALA A 49 4.34 -6.39 -1.76
N GLU A 50 3.28 -6.03 -1.04
CA GLU A 50 2.02 -6.80 -1.04
C GLU A 50 0.83 -5.96 -0.59
N THR A 51 -0.37 -6.45 -0.91
CA THR A 51 -1.63 -5.93 -0.38
C THR A 51 -1.92 -6.60 0.96
N VAL A 52 -2.18 -5.79 2.00
CA VAL A 52 -2.45 -6.25 3.37
C VAL A 52 -3.89 -5.92 3.75
N GLY A 53 -4.61 -6.90 4.29
CA GLY A 53 -5.94 -6.69 4.85
C GLY A 53 -5.87 -6.14 6.27
N ARG A 54 -6.61 -5.05 6.53
CA ARG A 54 -6.76 -4.44 7.85
C ARG A 54 -8.23 -4.45 8.27
N PRO A 55 -8.58 -5.07 9.41
CA PRO A 55 -9.94 -4.99 9.95
C PRO A 55 -10.31 -3.54 10.27
N VAL A 56 -11.52 -3.13 9.89
CA VAL A 56 -12.10 -1.82 10.21
C VAL A 56 -13.56 -1.97 10.56
N THR A 57 -14.06 -1.06 11.38
CA THR A 57 -15.49 -0.93 11.68
C THR A 57 -16.04 0.21 10.83
N ASP A 58 -17.10 -0.05 10.06
CA ASP A 58 -17.79 1.00 9.31
C ASP A 58 -18.64 1.89 10.22
N ALA A 59 -19.24 2.95 9.66
CA ALA A 59 -20.01 3.93 10.43
C ALA A 59 -21.28 3.32 11.07
N GLU A 60 -21.75 2.18 10.56
CA GLU A 60 -22.91 1.45 11.07
C GLU A 60 -22.52 0.38 12.10
N GLY A 61 -21.22 0.26 12.44
CA GLY A 61 -20.72 -0.73 13.38
C GLY A 61 -20.42 -2.10 12.78
N GLY A 62 -20.47 -2.24 11.45
CA GLY A 62 -20.18 -3.46 10.71
C GLY A 62 -18.68 -3.75 10.60
N ASN A 63 -18.30 -5.03 10.71
CA ASN A 63 -16.93 -5.47 10.47
C ASN A 63 -16.64 -5.53 8.96
N ARG A 64 -15.61 -4.80 8.52
CA ARG A 64 -15.12 -4.75 7.14
C ARG A 64 -13.62 -4.98 7.09
N THR A 65 -13.10 -5.15 5.89
CA THR A 65 -11.66 -5.24 5.62
C THR A 65 -11.26 -4.13 4.66
N ALA A 66 -10.39 -3.23 5.11
CA ALA A 66 -9.69 -2.30 4.23
C ALA A 66 -8.44 -2.98 3.67
N LEU A 67 -8.06 -2.62 2.45
CA LEU A 67 -6.86 -3.10 1.78
C LEU A 67 -5.83 -1.97 1.73
N ASP A 68 -4.63 -2.27 2.21
CA ASP A 68 -3.50 -1.35 2.20
C ASP A 68 -2.36 -1.91 1.32
N ALA A 69 -1.79 -1.08 0.45
CA ALA A 69 -0.56 -1.36 -0.26
C ALA A 69 0.64 -1.13 0.68
N LEU A 70 1.42 -2.19 0.94
CA LEU A 70 2.59 -2.15 1.79
C LEU A 70 3.86 -2.36 0.97
N VAL A 71 4.81 -1.44 1.07
CA VAL A 71 6.15 -1.56 0.48
C VAL A 71 7.23 -1.28 1.52
N HIS A 72 8.17 -2.20 1.64
CA HIS A 72 9.39 -2.04 2.43
C HIS A 72 10.59 -2.20 1.50
N ALA A 73 11.44 -1.17 1.41
CA ALA A 73 12.63 -1.19 0.57
C ALA A 73 13.83 -0.53 1.26
N VAL A 74 15.04 -0.92 0.86
CA VAL A 74 16.30 -0.34 1.36
C VAL A 74 17.08 0.26 0.19
N ARG A 75 17.46 1.53 0.31
CA ARG A 75 18.18 2.29 -0.72
C ARG A 75 19.55 1.67 -1.01
N ILE A 76 19.82 1.33 -2.27
CA ILE A 76 21.15 0.88 -2.72
C ILE A 76 22.10 2.03 -3.02
#